data_AF-A0A3B8W6N2-F1
#
_entry.id   AF-A0A3B8W6N2-F1
#
_cell.length_a   1.000
_cell.length_b   1.000
_cell.length_c   1.000
_cell.angle_alpha   90.00
_cell.angle_beta   90.00
_cell.angle_gamma   90.00
#
_symmetry.space_group_name_H-M   'P 1'
#
loop_
_entity.id
_entity.type
_entity.pdbx_description
1 polymer ?
#
loop_
_entity_poly.entity_id
_entity_poly.type
_entity_poly.pdbx_seq_one_letter_code
_entity_poly.pdbx_strand_id
1 'polypeptide(L)'
;MVIFFLLATLPLLTYGQGQGVKGQLYWVTGNQMPGPEREQIPRQGIAREIFVFELTNRSELEEEDGFYKAHTRLVKRVFSKPDGTFTVRLQPGRYSVFVKESKGLWANLFDAENNISPVTVTRGKFVWITISIDYSAAY
;
A
#
# COMPACT_ATOMS: atom_id res chain seq x y z
N MET A 1 -1.62 -8.23 -52.37
CA MET A 1 -1.83 -8.90 -51.07
C MET A 1 -1.88 -7.81 -50.01
N VAL A 2 -3.06 -7.37 -49.60
CA VAL A 2 -3.21 -6.30 -48.60
C VAL A 2 -3.46 -6.97 -47.26
N ILE A 3 -2.47 -6.89 -46.37
CA ILE A 3 -2.58 -7.41 -45.00
C ILE A 3 -3.38 -6.39 -44.19
N PHE A 4 -4.63 -6.74 -43.86
CA PHE A 4 -5.41 -6.03 -42.87
C PHE A 4 -4.90 -6.40 -41.47
N PHE A 5 -4.16 -5.51 -40.82
CA PHE A 5 -3.92 -5.59 -39.38
C PHE A 5 -5.21 -5.17 -38.67
N LEU A 6 -5.97 -6.16 -38.20
CA LEU A 6 -7.11 -5.91 -37.32
C LEU A 6 -6.55 -5.56 -35.93
N LEU A 7 -6.29 -4.28 -35.68
CA LEU A 7 -6.00 -3.79 -34.33
C LEU A 7 -7.33 -3.87 -33.54
N ALA A 8 -7.54 -4.98 -32.85
CA ALA A 8 -8.60 -5.08 -31.85
C ALA A 8 -8.25 -4.14 -30.69
N THR A 9 -8.68 -2.88 -30.79
CA THR A 9 -8.71 -1.97 -29.65
C THR A 9 -9.76 -2.50 -28.68
N LEU A 10 -9.34 -3.33 -27.73
CA LEU A 10 -10.16 -3.68 -26.58
C LEU A 10 -10.65 -2.36 -25.97
N PRO A 11 -11.97 -2.13 -25.84
CA PRO A 11 -12.43 -0.98 -25.11
C PRO A 11 -11.91 -1.14 -23.70
N LEU A 12 -11.02 -0.22 -23.29
CA LEU A 12 -10.79 0.08 -21.89
C LEU A 12 -12.15 0.50 -21.35
N LEU A 13 -12.94 -0.49 -20.90
CA LEU A 13 -14.15 -0.26 -20.14
C LEU A 13 -13.72 0.73 -19.07
N THR A 14 -14.19 1.96 -19.20
CA THR A 14 -14.17 2.97 -18.16
C THR A 14 -15.13 2.48 -17.09
N TYR A 15 -14.73 1.40 -16.41
CA TYR A 15 -15.36 0.94 -15.18
C TYR A 15 -15.31 2.16 -14.27
N GLY A 16 -16.46 2.75 -13.97
CA GLY A 16 -16.58 3.63 -12.82
C GLY A 16 -16.02 2.83 -11.65
N GLN A 17 -14.80 3.14 -11.21
CA GLN A 17 -14.00 2.26 -10.38
C GLN A 17 -14.61 2.24 -8.96
N GLY A 18 -15.67 1.46 -8.78
CA GLY A 18 -16.31 1.15 -7.50
C GLY A 18 -15.53 0.09 -6.72
N GLN A 19 -14.21 0.04 -6.93
CA GLN A 19 -13.34 -0.98 -6.38
C GLN A 19 -11.93 -0.45 -6.15
N GLY A 20 -11.17 -1.18 -5.32
CA GLY A 20 -9.79 -0.87 -4.98
C GLY A 20 -9.54 -1.02 -3.49
N VAL A 21 -8.76 -0.10 -2.93
CA VAL A 21 -8.35 -0.12 -1.53
C VAL A 21 -8.85 1.14 -0.83
N LYS A 22 -9.45 0.98 0.33
CA LYS A 22 -9.63 2.03 1.33
C LYS A 22 -8.75 1.70 2.52
N GLY A 23 -8.31 2.71 3.24
CA GLY A 23 -7.56 2.42 4.44
C GLY A 23 -7.32 3.61 5.33
N GLN A 24 -6.65 3.29 6.42
CA GLN A 24 -6.28 4.20 7.48
C GLN A 24 -4.78 4.09 7.74
N LEU A 25 -4.11 5.23 7.67
CA LEU A 25 -2.69 5.36 7.95
C LEU A 25 -2.49 5.98 9.33
N TYR A 26 -1.63 5.37 10.13
CA TYR A 26 -1.29 5.83 11.47
C TYR A 26 0.21 6.09 11.59
N TRP A 27 0.54 7.17 12.29
CA TRP A 27 1.86 7.41 12.83
C TRP A 27 1.91 6.89 14.27
N VAL A 28 2.90 6.05 14.57
CA VAL A 28 3.08 5.42 15.88
C VAL A 28 4.49 5.68 16.37
N THR A 29 4.62 6.24 17.57
CA THR A 29 5.92 6.63 18.15
C THR A 29 5.99 6.35 19.64
N GLY A 30 7.21 6.40 20.17
CA GLY A 30 7.46 6.32 21.60
C GLY A 30 7.29 4.90 22.14
N ASN A 31 7.13 4.78 23.45
CA ASN A 31 7.03 3.49 24.13
C ASN A 31 5.60 2.92 24.02
N GLN A 32 5.48 1.80 23.33
CA GLN A 32 4.25 1.03 23.09
C GLN A 32 4.21 -0.28 23.91
N MET A 33 5.18 -0.53 24.81
CA MET A 33 5.19 -1.71 25.69
C MET A 33 3.95 -1.71 26.61
N PRO A 34 3.24 -2.84 26.71
CA PRO A 34 2.11 -2.97 27.62
C PRO A 34 2.56 -2.88 29.09
N GLY A 35 1.75 -2.28 29.95
CA GLY A 35 2.00 -2.19 31.38
C GLY A 35 0.74 -1.81 32.17
N PRO A 36 0.62 -2.24 33.44
CA PRO A 36 -0.62 -2.16 34.21
C PRO A 36 -1.14 -0.72 34.47
N GLU A 37 -0.28 0.29 34.34
CA GLU A 37 -0.61 1.71 34.61
C GLU A 37 -0.30 2.63 33.42
N ARG A 38 -0.10 2.07 32.22
CA ARG A 38 0.21 2.89 31.04
C ARG A 38 -1.02 3.17 30.21
N GLU A 39 -1.27 4.46 29.99
CA GLU A 39 -2.19 4.90 28.96
C GLU A 39 -1.62 4.54 27.58
N GLN A 40 -2.46 3.96 26.70
CA GLN A 40 -2.07 3.75 25.32
C GLN A 40 -1.93 5.09 24.63
N ILE A 41 -0.76 5.34 24.03
CA ILE A 41 -0.55 6.51 23.17
C ILE A 41 -1.50 6.35 21.96
N PRO A 42 -2.45 7.27 21.75
CA PRO A 42 -3.40 7.15 20.67
C PRO A 42 -2.68 7.23 19.31
N ARG A 43 -3.09 6.36 18.38
CA ARG A 43 -2.56 6.39 17.02
C ARG A 43 -3.06 7.63 16.29
N GLN A 44 -2.15 8.43 15.75
CA GLN A 44 -2.50 9.66 15.05
C GLN A 44 -2.58 9.41 13.54
N GLY A 45 -3.68 9.82 12.92
CA GLY A 45 -3.79 9.86 11.46
C GLY A 45 -2.73 10.79 10.84
N ILE A 46 -2.20 10.43 9.67
CA ILE A 46 -1.14 11.23 9.04
C ILE A 46 -1.26 11.27 7.52
N ALA A 47 -0.95 12.42 6.93
CA ALA A 47 -0.84 12.60 5.48
C ALA A 47 0.53 12.12 4.99
N ARG A 48 0.54 11.14 4.08
CA ARG A 48 1.72 10.63 3.37
C ARG A 48 1.35 10.19 1.96
N GLU A 49 2.36 10.16 1.10
CA GLU A 49 2.20 9.56 -0.22
C GLU A 49 2.24 8.03 -0.08
N ILE A 50 1.25 7.36 -0.65
CA ILE A 50 1.07 5.92 -0.66
C ILE A 50 1.35 5.44 -2.08
N PHE A 51 2.24 4.46 -2.19
CA PHE A 51 2.68 3.88 -3.44
C PHE A 51 2.08 2.47 -3.54
N VAL A 52 1.43 2.20 -4.66
CA VAL A 52 0.90 0.88 -4.99
C VAL A 52 1.71 0.33 -6.14
N PHE A 53 2.38 -0.79 -5.90
CA PHE A 53 3.14 -1.55 -6.89
C PHE A 53 2.36 -2.79 -7.30
N GLU A 54 2.77 -3.41 -8.40
CA GLU A 54 2.45 -4.83 -8.64
C GLU A 54 2.87 -5.67 -7.42
N LEU A 55 2.24 -6.83 -7.21
CA LEU A 55 2.57 -7.68 -6.07
C LEU A 55 4.08 -7.91 -6.03
N THR A 56 4.70 -7.52 -4.91
CA THR A 56 6.15 -7.46 -4.76
C THR A 56 6.57 -8.46 -3.70
N ASN A 57 7.47 -9.37 -4.07
CA ASN A 57 8.10 -10.30 -3.14
C ASN A 57 9.35 -9.68 -2.51
N ARG A 58 9.76 -10.18 -1.34
CA ARG A 58 11.02 -9.77 -0.69
C ARG A 58 12.24 -9.90 -1.60
N SER A 59 12.28 -10.89 -2.49
CA SER A 59 13.38 -11.06 -3.45
C SER A 59 13.48 -9.95 -4.51
N GLU A 60 12.44 -9.14 -4.66
CA GLU A 60 12.35 -8.03 -5.63
C GLU A 60 12.54 -6.66 -4.96
N LEU A 61 13.06 -6.65 -3.73
CA LEU A 61 13.36 -5.46 -2.95
C LEU A 61 14.86 -5.35 -2.63
N GLU A 62 15.35 -4.12 -2.66
CA GLU A 62 16.53 -3.70 -1.90
C GLU A 62 16.06 -3.18 -0.54
N GLU A 63 16.71 -3.60 0.55
CA GLU A 63 16.44 -3.16 1.92
C GLU A 63 17.64 -2.39 2.49
N GLU A 64 17.40 -1.19 3.02
CA GLU A 64 18.40 -0.33 3.66
C GLU A 64 17.76 0.38 4.86
N ASP A 65 18.35 0.23 6.05
CA ASP A 65 17.88 0.84 7.31
C ASP A 65 16.39 0.61 7.63
N GLY A 66 15.84 -0.55 7.25
CA GLY A 66 14.43 -0.90 7.44
C GLY A 66 13.47 -0.22 6.44
N PHE A 67 13.99 0.38 5.38
CA PHE A 67 13.23 0.93 4.25
C PHE A 67 13.57 0.17 2.98
N TYR A 68 12.64 0.22 2.02
CA TYR A 68 12.74 -0.53 0.78
C TYR A 68 12.89 0.37 -0.46
N LYS A 69 13.50 -0.22 -1.48
CA LYS A 69 13.38 0.20 -2.87
C LYS A 69 12.86 -0.99 -3.67
N ALA A 70 11.72 -0.77 -4.33
CA ALA A 70 11.04 -1.81 -5.11
C ALA A 70 11.47 -1.78 -6.57
N HIS A 71 11.69 -2.96 -7.15
CA HIS A 71 12.01 -3.14 -8.57
C HIS A 71 10.81 -3.54 -9.43
N THR A 72 9.67 -3.83 -8.80
CA THR A 72 8.41 -4.09 -9.47
C THR A 72 7.82 -2.80 -10.04
N ARG A 73 6.82 -2.94 -10.92
CA ARG A 73 6.20 -1.79 -11.57
C ARG A 73 5.32 -1.01 -10.59
N LEU A 74 5.53 0.31 -10.54
CA LEU A 74 4.61 1.24 -9.87
C LEU A 74 3.29 1.35 -10.65
N VAL A 75 2.17 1.07 -9.97
CA VAL A 75 0.82 1.10 -10.53
C VAL A 75 0.12 2.43 -10.23
N LYS A 76 0.24 2.93 -8.99
CA LYS A 76 -0.47 4.14 -8.56
C LYS A 76 0.25 4.86 -7.42
N ARG A 77 0.05 6.18 -7.35
CA ARG A 77 0.37 7.01 -6.19
C ARG A 77 -0.88 7.75 -5.74
N VAL A 78 -1.10 7.85 -4.43
CA VAL A 78 -2.13 8.69 -3.83
C VAL A 78 -1.58 9.32 -2.55
N PHE A 79 -2.28 10.31 -2.01
CA PHE A 79 -2.00 10.80 -0.65
C PHE A 79 -3.09 10.34 0.31
N SER A 80 -2.70 9.97 1.52
CA SER A 80 -3.64 9.99 2.64
C SER A 80 -3.96 11.42 3.05
N LYS A 81 -5.16 11.60 3.60
CA LYS A 81 -5.61 12.86 4.18
C LYS A 81 -4.91 13.12 5.53
N PRO A 82 -5.03 14.34 6.10
CA PRO A 82 -4.50 14.64 7.43
C PRO A 82 -5.01 13.72 8.53
N ASP A 83 -6.24 13.21 8.42
CA ASP A 83 -6.81 12.21 9.33
C ASP A 83 -6.30 10.78 9.09
N GLY A 84 -5.40 10.58 8.12
CA GLY A 84 -4.83 9.29 7.72
C GLY A 84 -5.69 8.46 6.78
N THR A 85 -6.91 8.88 6.44
CA THR A 85 -7.76 8.12 5.52
C THR A 85 -7.26 8.22 4.08
N PHE A 86 -7.39 7.14 3.31
CA PHE A 86 -7.07 7.14 1.88
C PHE A 86 -7.98 6.22 1.07
N THR A 87 -7.99 6.45 -0.24
CA THR A 87 -8.70 5.59 -1.21
C THR A 87 -7.89 5.49 -2.49
N VAL A 88 -7.58 4.27 -2.91
CA VAL A 88 -6.95 3.95 -4.19
C VAL A 88 -7.93 3.16 -5.04
N ARG A 89 -8.25 3.66 -6.22
CA ARG A 89 -9.05 2.92 -7.21
C ARG A 89 -8.13 2.04 -8.04
N LEU A 90 -8.42 0.74 -8.05
CA LEU A 90 -7.59 -0.29 -8.69
C LEU A 90 -8.47 -1.33 -9.37
N GLN A 91 -7.97 -1.88 -10.48
CA GLN A 91 -8.56 -3.04 -11.13
C GLN A 91 -8.46 -4.29 -10.24
N PRO A 92 -9.22 -5.36 -10.51
CA PRO A 92 -9.06 -6.60 -9.77
C PRO A 92 -7.64 -7.15 -9.96
N GLY A 93 -7.00 -7.57 -8.87
CA GLY A 93 -5.60 -8.00 -8.89
C GLY A 93 -4.99 -8.07 -7.50
N ARG A 94 -3.73 -8.52 -7.43
CA ARG A 94 -2.89 -8.50 -6.22
C ARG A 94 -1.85 -7.38 -6.36
N TYR A 95 -1.64 -6.65 -5.28
CA TYR A 95 -0.74 -5.49 -5.23
C TYR A 95 0.05 -5.48 -3.93
N SER A 96 1.12 -4.70 -3.90
CA SER A 96 1.85 -4.35 -2.68
C SER A 96 1.69 -2.86 -2.39
N VAL A 97 1.40 -2.53 -1.13
CA VAL A 97 1.14 -1.14 -0.69
C VAL A 97 2.24 -0.66 0.25
N PHE A 98 2.88 0.44 -0.12
CA PHE A 98 3.95 1.07 0.63
C PHE A 98 3.61 2.51 0.97
N VAL A 99 4.21 3.02 2.04
CA VAL A 99 4.22 4.45 2.35
C VAL A 99 5.56 5.04 1.93
N LYS A 100 5.55 6.16 1.22
CA LYS A 100 6.79 6.85 0.88
C LYS A 100 7.24 7.72 2.04
N GLU A 101 8.44 7.43 2.54
CA GLU A 101 9.16 8.22 3.53
C GLU A 101 10.45 8.79 2.93
N SER A 102 11.09 9.71 3.66
CA SER A 102 12.33 10.37 3.21
C SER A 102 13.44 9.37 2.89
N LYS A 103 13.57 8.31 3.70
CA LYS A 103 14.60 7.26 3.57
C LYS A 103 14.29 6.20 2.50
N GLY A 104 13.03 6.02 2.11
CA GLY A 104 12.64 4.95 1.18
C GLY A 104 11.16 4.62 1.24
N LEU A 105 10.79 3.41 0.84
CA LEU A 105 9.45 2.87 0.99
C LEU A 105 9.32 2.14 2.33
N TRP A 106 8.26 2.42 3.06
CA TRP A 106 7.94 1.77 4.33
C TRP A 106 6.81 0.76 4.16
N ALA A 107 7.01 -0.44 4.72
CA ALA A 107 6.01 -1.48 4.91
C ALA A 107 6.51 -2.43 6.01
N ASN A 108 5.61 -2.94 6.86
CA ASN A 108 5.98 -3.84 7.97
C ASN A 108 5.09 -5.09 8.04
N LEU A 109 4.30 -5.35 7.00
CA LEU A 109 3.43 -6.52 6.88
C LEU A 109 3.93 -7.44 5.77
N PHE A 110 3.84 -8.74 6.02
CA PHE A 110 4.28 -9.79 5.10
C PHE A 110 3.25 -10.92 5.13
N ASP A 111 3.01 -11.58 4.00
CA ASP A 111 2.27 -12.85 3.98
C ASP A 111 3.21 -14.07 4.09
N ALA A 112 2.63 -15.27 4.09
CA ALA A 112 3.36 -16.53 4.20
C ALA A 112 4.28 -16.82 2.99
N GLU A 113 4.09 -16.11 1.87
CA GLU A 113 4.90 -16.23 0.65
C GLU A 113 6.03 -15.19 0.61
N ASN A 114 6.20 -14.38 1.67
CA ASN A 114 7.10 -13.23 1.74
C ASN A 114 6.75 -12.11 0.75
N ASN A 115 5.48 -11.99 0.35
CA ASN A 115 5.01 -10.80 -0.35
C ASN A 115 4.84 -9.65 0.65
N ILE A 116 5.15 -8.45 0.20
CA ILE A 116 5.28 -7.27 1.04
C ILE A 116 3.97 -6.50 1.03
N SER A 117 3.39 -6.27 2.21
CA SER A 117 2.11 -5.57 2.41
C SER A 117 1.06 -5.91 1.33
N PRO A 118 0.76 -7.20 1.12
CA PRO A 118 -0.03 -7.65 -0.01
C PRO A 118 -1.50 -7.30 0.20
N VAL A 119 -2.16 -6.88 -0.89
CA VAL A 119 -3.60 -6.61 -0.90
C VAL A 119 -4.24 -7.19 -2.16
N THR A 120 -5.41 -7.81 -1.99
CA THR A 120 -6.18 -8.40 -3.09
C THR A 120 -7.43 -7.57 -3.34
N VAL A 121 -7.52 -6.99 -4.54
CA VAL A 121 -8.70 -6.27 -5.01
C VAL A 121 -9.56 -7.23 -5.83
N THR A 122 -10.83 -7.35 -5.45
CA THR A 122 -11.83 -8.14 -6.19
C THR A 122 -12.79 -7.22 -6.93
N ARG A 123 -13.39 -7.73 -8.02
CA ARG A 123 -14.28 -6.94 -8.88
C ARG A 123 -15.40 -6.30 -8.07
N GLY A 124 -15.58 -4.98 -8.26
CA GLY A 124 -16.66 -4.21 -7.66
C GLY A 124 -16.59 -4.04 -6.14
N LYS A 125 -15.44 -4.32 -5.49
CA LYS A 125 -15.28 -4.19 -4.04
C LYS A 125 -14.10 -3.30 -3.66
N PHE A 126 -14.29 -2.53 -2.60
CA PHE A 126 -13.18 -1.93 -1.85
C PHE A 126 -12.78 -2.86 -0.71
N VAL A 127 -11.50 -3.17 -0.62
CA VAL A 127 -10.90 -3.83 0.55
C VAL A 127 -10.38 -2.77 1.51
N TRP A 128 -10.51 -3.04 2.82
CA TRP A 128 -10.00 -2.16 3.86
C TRP A 128 -8.62 -2.65 4.35
N ILE A 129 -7.67 -1.73 4.50
CA ILE A 129 -6.37 -2.00 5.12
C ILE A 129 -6.03 -0.93 6.16
N THR A 130 -5.21 -1.32 7.14
CA THR A 130 -4.63 -0.40 8.12
C THR A 130 -3.12 -0.47 7.98
N ILE A 131 -2.46 0.70 7.92
CA ILE A 131 -1.00 0.80 7.84
C ILE A 131 -0.52 1.59 9.05
N SER A 132 0.47 1.06 9.76
CA SER A 132 1.16 1.75 10.83
C SER A 132 2.58 2.09 10.39
N ILE A 133 2.97 3.35 10.55
CA ILE A 133 4.34 3.80 10.40
C ILE A 133 4.94 3.85 11.80
N ASP A 134 5.70 2.81 12.16
CA ASP A 134 6.12 2.57 13.54
C ASP A 134 7.62 2.29 13.71
N TYR A 135 8.46 2.62 12.71
CA TYR A 135 9.92 2.60 12.87
C TYR A 135 10.46 3.58 13.92
N SER A 136 9.61 4.46 14.45
CA SER A 136 9.91 5.38 15.54
C SER A 136 9.25 4.97 16.87
N ALA A 137 8.67 3.76 16.93
CA ALA A 137 8.10 3.17 18.13
C ALA A 137 9.05 2.12 18.74
N ALA A 138 8.93 1.94 20.05
CA ALA A 138 9.56 0.84 20.79
C ALA A 138 8.46 -0.03 21.40
N TYR A 139 8.51 -1.33 21.16
CA TYR A 139 7.53 -2.32 21.63
C TYR A 139 8.13 -3.27 22.65
#